data_AF-A0A7H5EY32-F1
#
_entry.id   AF-A0A7H5EY32-F1
#
_cell.length_a   1.000
_cell.length_b   1.000
_cell.length_c   1.000
_cell.angle_alpha   90.00
_cell.angle_beta   90.00
_cell.angle_gamma   90.00
#
_symmetry.space_group_name_H-M   'P 1'
#
loop_
_entity.id
_entity.type
_entity.pdbx_description
1 polymer ?
#
loop_
_entity_poly.entity_id
_entity_poly.type
_entity_poly.pdbx_seq_one_letter_code
_entity_poly.pdbx_strand_id
1 'polypeptide(L)'
;MPTVLKLIGDYNADIVLRVLNVKPYEINRKGEINKRKDKKPYESTTCKFDVSELGFDKIEEQIEDAIDFLSKNYVELKELTKMKSIKRCIDLGIDSEFRNENNLSIQLSIPPKLMKLMGDLEMELIVTQYWLDR
;
A
#
# COMPACT_ATOMS: atom_id res chain seq x y z
N MET A 1 3.39 2.56 -9.49
CA MET A 1 2.26 3.14 -8.76
C MET A 1 2.75 3.77 -7.47
N PRO A 2 2.39 5.03 -7.19
CA PRO A 2 2.74 5.69 -5.94
C PRO A 2 1.95 5.17 -4.75
N THR A 3 0.65 4.89 -4.92
CA THR A 3 -0.19 4.44 -3.80
C THR A 3 -0.56 2.97 -3.94
N VAL A 4 -0.19 2.19 -2.93
CA VAL A 4 -0.31 0.73 -2.97
C VAL A 4 -0.87 0.21 -1.65
N LEU A 5 -1.87 -0.67 -1.73
CA LEU A 5 -2.24 -1.53 -0.60
C LEU A 5 -1.31 -2.74 -0.59
N LYS A 6 -0.62 -2.98 0.52
CA LYS A 6 0.19 -4.18 0.73
C LYS A 6 -0.40 -5.05 1.84
N LEU A 7 -0.48 -6.34 1.56
CA LEU A 7 -0.86 -7.38 2.50
C LEU A 7 0.35 -8.28 2.72
N ILE A 8 0.90 -8.30 3.93
CA ILE A 8 2.18 -8.96 4.24
C ILE A 8 1.96 -9.94 5.40
N GLY A 9 2.47 -11.16 5.27
CA GLY A 9 2.44 -12.10 6.38
C GLY A 9 2.53 -13.56 5.97
N ASP A 10 2.20 -14.44 6.92
CA ASP A 10 2.13 -15.88 6.68
C ASP A 10 0.67 -16.28 6.42
N TYR A 11 0.28 -16.26 5.14
CA TYR A 11 -1.07 -16.57 4.70
C TYR A 11 -1.08 -17.15 3.28
N ASN A 12 -2.20 -17.80 2.93
CA ASN A 12 -2.46 -18.27 1.58
C ASN A 12 -3.04 -17.11 0.74
N ALA A 13 -2.27 -16.65 -0.24
CA ALA A 13 -2.66 -15.57 -1.15
C ALA A 13 -4.01 -15.83 -1.84
N ASP A 14 -4.28 -17.07 -2.24
CA ASP A 14 -5.47 -17.39 -3.04
C ASP A 14 -6.77 -17.22 -2.23
N ILE A 15 -6.71 -17.38 -0.89
CA ILE A 15 -7.86 -17.09 -0.01
C ILE A 15 -8.15 -15.59 0.00
N VAL A 16 -7.11 -14.78 0.15
CA VAL A 16 -7.22 -13.32 0.17
C VAL A 16 -7.75 -12.78 -1.15
N LEU A 17 -7.28 -13.32 -2.28
CA LEU A 17 -7.73 -12.90 -3.62
C LEU A 17 -9.19 -13.22 -3.88
N ARG A 18 -9.71 -14.33 -3.32
CA ARG A 18 -11.14 -14.66 -3.39
C ARG A 18 -12.00 -13.71 -2.55
N VAL A 19 -11.49 -13.26 -1.40
CA VAL A 19 -12.21 -12.31 -0.53
C VAL A 19 -12.25 -10.93 -1.16
N LEU A 20 -11.10 -10.40 -1.60
CA LEU A 20 -11.00 -9.03 -2.10
C LEU A 20 -11.64 -8.82 -3.46
N ASN A 21 -11.64 -9.84 -4.33
CA ASN A 21 -12.06 -9.71 -5.73
C ASN A 21 -11.41 -8.53 -6.48
N VAL A 22 -10.23 -8.10 -6.02
CA VAL A 22 -9.37 -7.11 -6.68
C VAL A 22 -8.14 -7.85 -7.21
N LYS A 23 -7.74 -7.54 -8.44
CA LYS A 23 -6.55 -8.13 -9.04
C LYS A 23 -5.30 -7.47 -8.45
N PRO A 24 -4.36 -8.23 -7.86
CA PRO A 24 -3.08 -7.68 -7.44
C PRO A 24 -2.19 -7.44 -8.66
N TYR A 25 -1.35 -6.42 -8.60
CA TYR A 25 -0.31 -6.23 -9.62
C TYR A 25 0.94 -7.08 -9.32
N GLU A 26 1.18 -7.41 -8.05
CA GLU A 26 2.31 -8.22 -7.63
C GLU A 26 1.91 -9.18 -6.51
N ILE A 27 2.33 -10.44 -6.66
CA ILE A 27 2.22 -11.47 -5.62
C ILE A 27 3.59 -12.10 -5.47
N ASN A 28 4.11 -12.12 -4.25
CA ASN A 28 5.29 -12.88 -3.87
C ASN A 28 4.86 -13.93 -2.84
N ARG A 29 4.98 -15.22 -3.12
CA ARG A 29 4.61 -16.24 -2.14
C ARG A 29 5.81 -16.61 -1.28
N LYS A 30 5.56 -16.85 0.01
CA LYS A 30 6.57 -17.37 0.93
C LYS A 30 7.22 -18.62 0.35
N GLY A 31 8.55 -18.68 0.39
CA GLY A 31 9.33 -19.80 -0.17
C GLY A 31 9.65 -19.69 -1.66
N GLU A 32 8.96 -18.85 -2.45
CA GLU A 32 9.33 -18.61 -3.84
C GLU A 32 10.66 -17.84 -3.92
N ILE A 33 11.48 -18.15 -4.92
CA ILE A 33 12.79 -17.50 -5.10
C ILE A 33 12.60 -16.08 -5.62
N ASN A 34 13.15 -15.11 -4.87
CA ASN A 34 13.24 -13.74 -5.33
C ASN A 34 14.30 -13.63 -6.44
N LYS A 35 13.86 -13.53 -7.69
CA LYS A 35 14.74 -13.43 -8.86
C LYS A 35 15.51 -12.10 -8.93
N ARG A 36 15.08 -11.07 -8.20
CA ARG A 36 15.66 -9.72 -8.21
C ARG A 36 16.65 -9.47 -7.08
N LYS A 37 16.53 -10.20 -5.95
CA LYS A 37 17.30 -9.94 -4.72
C LYS A 37 17.97 -11.22 -4.23
N ASP A 38 19.28 -11.31 -4.42
CA ASP A 38 20.20 -12.36 -3.91
C ASP A 38 19.79 -13.83 -4.14
N LYS A 39 18.77 -14.10 -4.96
CA LYS A 39 18.14 -15.43 -5.14
C LYS A 39 17.68 -16.08 -3.83
N LYS A 40 17.41 -15.29 -2.80
CA LYS A 40 16.87 -15.79 -1.52
C LYS A 40 15.35 -16.00 -1.64
N PRO A 41 14.79 -17.01 -0.95
CA PRO A 41 13.34 -17.19 -0.91
C PRO A 41 12.67 -16.04 -0.14
N TYR A 42 11.43 -15.71 -0.49
CA TYR A 42 10.62 -14.77 0.29
C TYR A 42 10.30 -15.35 1.67
N GLU A 43 10.53 -14.56 2.72
CA GLU A 43 10.25 -14.95 4.11
C GLU A 43 8.75 -14.91 4.46
N SER A 44 7.98 -14.12 3.72
CA SER A 44 6.54 -13.94 3.89
C SER A 44 5.82 -13.83 2.54
N THR A 45 4.52 -14.11 2.55
CA THR A 45 3.65 -13.84 1.41
C THR A 45 3.32 -12.35 1.37
N THR A 46 3.43 -11.75 0.19
CA THR A 46 3.06 -10.36 -0.06
C THR A 46 2.13 -10.26 -1.27
N CYS A 47 0.97 -9.62 -1.10
CA CYS A 47 0.10 -9.20 -2.20
C CYS A 47 0.09 -7.67 -2.24
N LYS A 48 0.27 -7.11 -3.44
CA LYS A 48 0.22 -5.65 -3.66
C LYS A 48 -0.87 -5.31 -4.66
N PHE A 49 -1.67 -4.31 -4.34
CA PHE A 49 -2.79 -3.85 -5.14
C PHE A 49 -2.62 -2.37 -5.44
N ASP A 50 -3.00 -1.99 -6.65
CA ASP A 50 -3.00 -0.60 -7.05
C ASP A 50 -4.18 0.11 -6.42
N VAL A 51 -3.85 1.18 -5.70
CA VAL A 51 -4.84 2.04 -5.06
C VAL A 51 -4.95 3.34 -5.86
N SER A 52 -3.83 3.87 -6.36
CA SER A 52 -3.79 4.99 -7.30
C SER A 52 -2.73 4.75 -8.37
N GLU A 53 -3.07 5.07 -9.62
CA GLU A 53 -2.15 5.05 -10.76
C GLU A 53 -1.52 6.43 -11.03
N LEU A 54 -1.86 7.45 -10.24
CA LEU A 54 -1.38 8.82 -10.41
C LEU A 54 0.15 8.92 -10.24
N GLY A 55 0.73 10.07 -10.55
CA GLY A 55 2.15 10.35 -10.33
C GLY A 55 2.46 10.67 -8.86
N PHE A 56 3.73 10.55 -8.47
CA PHE A 56 4.22 10.83 -7.12
C PHE A 56 4.08 12.31 -6.69
N ASP A 57 3.78 13.20 -7.63
CA ASP A 57 3.52 14.63 -7.48
C ASP A 57 2.05 14.97 -7.13
N LYS A 58 1.16 13.97 -7.14
CA LYS A 58 -0.30 14.11 -6.97
C LYS A 58 -0.81 13.57 -5.64
N ILE A 59 -0.19 13.98 -4.53
CA ILE A 59 -0.45 13.37 -3.22
C ILE A 59 -1.87 13.59 -2.70
N GLU A 60 -2.48 14.74 -2.98
CA GLU A 60 -3.86 15.03 -2.55
C GLU A 60 -4.84 14.12 -3.29
N GLU A 61 -4.68 13.99 -4.61
CA GLU A 61 -5.51 13.13 -5.43
C GLU A 61 -5.26 11.63 -5.12
N GLN A 62 -4.03 11.24 -4.81
CA GLN A 62 -3.71 9.88 -4.33
C GLN A 62 -4.43 9.55 -3.01
N ILE A 63 -4.60 10.52 -2.11
CA ILE A 63 -5.32 10.35 -0.86
C ILE A 63 -6.82 10.18 -1.14
N GLU A 64 -7.38 10.93 -2.08
CA GLU A 64 -8.77 10.76 -2.53
C GLU A 64 -9.00 9.37 -3.13
N ASP A 65 -8.12 8.94 -4.04
CA ASP A 65 -8.14 7.58 -4.61
C ASP A 65 -8.07 6.50 -3.51
N ALA A 66 -7.23 6.70 -2.50
CA ALA A 66 -7.13 5.79 -1.37
C ALA A 66 -8.42 5.72 -0.55
N ILE A 67 -9.05 6.87 -0.28
CA ILE A 67 -10.34 6.92 0.41
C ILE A 67 -11.41 6.18 -0.40
N ASP A 68 -11.47 6.40 -1.70
CA ASP A 68 -12.47 5.79 -2.57
C ASP A 68 -12.25 4.28 -2.72
N PHE A 69 -11.00 3.85 -2.88
CA PHE A 69 -10.64 2.44 -2.91
C PHE A 69 -11.03 1.73 -1.60
N LEU A 70 -10.66 2.29 -0.45
CA LEU A 70 -10.96 1.70 0.86
C LEU A 70 -12.47 1.68 1.14
N SER A 71 -13.19 2.73 0.76
CA SER A 71 -14.64 2.82 0.93
C SER A 71 -15.37 1.80 0.06
N LYS A 72 -14.96 1.68 -1.22
CA LYS A 72 -15.56 0.74 -2.18
C LYS A 72 -15.37 -0.72 -1.78
N ASN A 73 -14.21 -1.06 -1.23
CA ASN A 73 -13.86 -2.44 -0.84
C ASN A 73 -13.96 -2.66 0.69
N TYR A 74 -14.71 -1.81 1.39
CA TYR A 74 -14.70 -1.77 2.86
C TYR A 74 -15.11 -3.11 3.47
N VAL A 75 -16.16 -3.76 2.92
CA VAL A 75 -16.69 -5.01 3.46
C VAL A 75 -15.65 -6.13 3.34
N GLU A 76 -15.06 -6.28 2.15
CA GLU A 76 -14.06 -7.29 1.85
C GLU A 76 -12.77 -7.07 2.67
N LEU A 77 -12.32 -5.81 2.76
CA LEU A 77 -11.17 -5.44 3.58
C LEU A 77 -11.44 -5.66 5.08
N LYS A 78 -12.68 -5.44 5.54
CA LYS A 78 -13.07 -5.69 6.93
C LYS A 78 -13.05 -7.19 7.23
N GLU A 79 -13.44 -8.04 6.29
CA GLU A 79 -13.32 -9.50 6.46
C GLU A 79 -11.85 -9.94 6.64
N LEU A 80 -10.91 -9.28 5.95
CA LEU A 80 -9.48 -9.56 6.12
C LEU A 80 -8.95 -9.23 7.52
N THR A 81 -9.60 -8.35 8.29
CA THR A 81 -9.13 -8.05 9.66
C THR A 81 -9.29 -9.25 10.59
N LYS A 82 -10.18 -10.20 10.26
CA LYS A 82 -10.31 -11.47 10.98
C LYS A 82 -9.07 -12.37 10.81
N MET A 83 -8.27 -12.12 9.78
CA MET A 83 -7.03 -12.87 9.48
C MET A 83 -5.83 -12.20 10.18
N LYS A 84 -5.59 -12.58 11.43
CA LYS A 84 -4.56 -11.95 12.29
C LYS A 84 -3.12 -12.10 11.78
N SER A 85 -2.84 -13.03 10.87
CA SER A 85 -1.50 -13.21 10.30
C SER A 85 -1.18 -12.23 9.16
N ILE A 86 -2.11 -11.34 8.80
CA ILE A 86 -1.95 -10.39 7.70
C ILE A 86 -1.78 -8.98 8.24
N LYS A 87 -0.57 -8.44 8.10
CA LYS A 87 -0.29 -7.01 8.21
C LYS A 87 -0.80 -6.31 6.95
N ARG A 88 -1.58 -5.26 7.15
CA ARG A 88 -2.20 -4.45 6.09
C ARG A 88 -1.60 -3.05 6.13
N CYS A 89 -1.15 -2.53 5.00
CA CYS A 89 -0.70 -1.15 4.93
C CYS A 89 -1.06 -0.46 3.62
N ILE A 90 -1.36 0.83 3.71
CA ILE A 90 -1.39 1.76 2.58
C ILE A 90 -0.02 2.42 2.54
N ASP A 91 0.68 2.25 1.42
CA ASP A 91 1.95 2.92 1.14
C ASP A 91 1.69 4.08 0.18
N LEU A 92 1.83 5.32 0.65
CA LEU A 92 1.75 6.55 -0.11
C LEU A 92 3.15 6.95 -0.59
N GLY A 93 3.36 6.88 -1.90
CA GLY A 93 4.57 7.35 -2.55
C GLY A 93 4.52 8.85 -2.79
N ILE A 94 5.49 9.59 -2.24
CA ILE A 94 5.69 11.01 -2.52
C ILE A 94 7.00 11.24 -3.27
N ASP A 95 6.99 12.14 -4.25
CA ASP A 95 8.20 12.70 -4.83
C ASP A 95 8.46 14.04 -4.15
N SER A 96 9.71 14.27 -3.78
CA SER A 96 10.11 15.48 -3.10
C SER A 96 11.33 16.08 -3.76
N GLU A 97 11.20 17.32 -4.21
CA GLU A 97 12.29 18.08 -4.81
C GLU A 97 13.24 18.67 -3.75
N PHE A 98 13.69 17.88 -2.76
CA PHE A 98 14.70 18.31 -1.78
C PHE A 98 16.09 18.55 -2.41
N ARG A 99 16.23 18.55 -3.74
CA ARG A 99 17.47 18.92 -4.43
C ARG A 99 17.75 20.42 -4.44
N ASN A 100 16.75 21.27 -4.19
CA ASN A 100 16.94 22.71 -4.07
C ASN A 100 16.89 23.15 -2.61
N GLU A 101 17.91 23.88 -2.18
CA GLU A 101 18.27 24.26 -0.79
C GLU A 101 17.20 25.10 -0.03
N ASN A 102 16.01 25.31 -0.62
CA ASN A 102 14.98 26.23 -0.12
C ASN A 102 13.69 25.55 0.40
N ASN A 103 13.52 24.24 0.22
CA ASN A 103 12.39 23.51 0.81
C ASN A 103 12.86 22.80 2.09
N LEU A 104 12.60 23.41 3.25
CA LEU A 104 13.07 22.93 4.56
C LEU A 104 12.13 21.91 5.23
N SER A 105 10.89 21.77 4.77
CA SER A 105 9.92 20.83 5.33
C SER A 105 8.89 20.36 4.31
N ILE A 106 8.43 19.12 4.47
CA ILE A 106 7.21 18.60 3.84
C ILE A 106 6.17 18.44 4.93
N GLN A 107 5.01 19.03 4.71
CA GLN A 107 3.85 18.82 5.56
C GLN A 107 2.81 18.04 4.78
N LEU A 108 2.46 16.85 5.28
CA LEU A 108 1.39 16.03 4.74
C LEU A 108 0.22 16.05 5.71
N SER A 109 -0.93 16.55 5.25
CA SER A 109 -2.17 16.49 6.01
C SER A 109 -2.95 15.24 5.61
N ILE A 110 -3.21 14.35 6.57
CA ILE A 110 -4.03 13.17 6.33
C ILE A 110 -5.47 13.47 6.74
N PRO A 111 -6.45 13.40 5.82
CA PRO A 111 -7.84 13.67 6.14
C PRO A 111 -8.36 12.72 7.23
N PRO A 112 -9.18 13.21 8.18
CA PRO A 112 -9.78 12.36 9.21
C PRO A 112 -10.56 11.16 8.65
N LYS A 113 -11.16 11.31 7.47
CA LYS A 113 -11.87 10.23 6.77
C LYS A 113 -10.95 9.07 6.43
N LEU A 114 -9.75 9.34 5.91
CA LEU A 114 -8.76 8.31 5.61
C LEU A 114 -8.28 7.63 6.90
N MET A 115 -7.93 8.43 7.92
CA MET A 115 -7.50 7.89 9.22
C MET A 115 -8.56 6.99 9.86
N LYS A 116 -9.84 7.38 9.79
CA LYS A 116 -10.96 6.56 10.29
C LYS A 116 -11.06 5.24 9.53
N LEU A 117 -11.07 5.27 8.20
CA LEU A 117 -11.14 4.06 7.37
C LEU A 117 -9.98 3.12 7.66
N MET A 118 -8.76 3.64 7.74
CA MET A 118 -7.57 2.84 8.05
C MET A 118 -7.63 2.25 9.45
N GLY A 119 -8.08 3.01 10.45
CA GLY A 119 -8.28 2.52 11.81
C GLY A 119 -9.31 1.40 11.89
N ASP A 120 -10.47 1.61 11.25
CA ASP A 120 -11.54 0.60 11.18
C ASP A 120 -11.06 -0.69 10.47
N LEU A 121 -10.18 -0.55 9.48
CA LEU A 121 -9.59 -1.66 8.72
C LEU A 121 -8.25 -2.16 9.30
N GLU A 122 -7.86 -1.67 10.49
CA GLU A 122 -6.62 -2.03 11.19
C GLU A 122 -5.39 -1.98 10.26
N MET A 123 -5.27 -0.91 9.47
CA MET A 123 -4.20 -0.70 8.50
C MET A 123 -3.14 0.27 9.03
N GLU A 124 -1.89 0.01 8.68
CA GLU A 124 -0.81 0.97 8.86
C GLU A 124 -0.73 1.95 7.68
N LEU A 125 -0.35 3.19 7.97
CA LEU A 125 0.03 4.17 6.95
C LEU A 125 1.54 4.19 6.83
N ILE A 126 2.03 3.97 5.61
CA ILE A 126 3.43 4.13 5.24
C ILE A 126 3.50 5.29 4.26
N VAL A 127 4.46 6.19 4.45
CA VAL A 127 4.77 7.24 3.50
C VAL A 127 6.19 6.98 3.01
N THR A 128 6.33 6.70 1.71
CA THR A 128 7.61 6.42 1.08
C THR A 128 8.02 7.58 0.19
N GLN A 129 9.17 8.16 0.47
CA GLN A 129 9.76 9.21 -0.33
C GLN A 129 10.61 8.60 -1.45
N TYR A 130 10.36 9.03 -2.69
CA TYR A 130 11.13 8.63 -3.87
C TYR A 130 11.97 9.81 -4.36
N TRP A 131 13.21 9.49 -4.77
CA TRP A 131 14.11 10.43 -5.41
C TRP A 131 14.11 10.13 -6.91
N LEU A 132 13.33 10.88 -7.67
CA LEU A 132 13.27 10.70 -9.12
C LEU A 132 14.35 11.58 -9.77
N ASP A 133 15.30 10.95 -10.48
CA ASP A 133 16.19 11.67 -11.38
C ASP A 133 15.36 12.13 -12.59
N ARG A 134 14.96 13.41 -12.59
CA ARG A 134 14.32 14.07 -13.75
C ARG A 134 15.36 14.78 -14.60
#